data_AF-A0A4Y2ALA8-F1
#
_entry.id   AF-A0A4Y2ALA8-F1
#
_cell.length_a   1.000
_cell.length_b   1.000
_cell.length_c   1.000
_cell.angle_alpha   90.00
_cell.angle_beta   90.00
_cell.angle_gamma   90.00
#
_symmetry.space_group_name_H-M   'P 1'
#
loop_
_entity.id
_entity.type
_entity.pdbx_description
1 polymer ?
#
loop_
_entity_poly.entity_id
_entity_poly.type
_entity_poly.pdbx_seq_one_letter_code
_entity_poly.pdbx_strand_id
1 'polypeptide(L)'
;SQALRENTYPFLAVIVLRENQMTVVARLEGPTEPEVLIRRLRLIMNDNEASLIAARLERHERSMTQTIRQQQDEAYKESLKADQEKERKRKEEQEVKAQQEREERNKILEEQKRKEVCSV
;
A
#
# COMPACT_ATOMS: atom_id res chain seq x y z
N SER A 1 19.71 -0.99 -35.26
CA SER A 1 18.90 -2.21 -35.47
C SER A 1 19.72 -3.25 -36.24
N GLN A 2 20.62 -3.94 -35.53
CA GLN A 2 21.54 -4.94 -36.10
C GLN A 2 21.53 -6.25 -35.28
N ALA A 3 20.58 -6.38 -34.36
CA ALA A 3 20.51 -7.48 -33.39
C ALA A 3 19.93 -8.79 -33.96
N LEU A 4 19.42 -8.79 -35.19
CA LEU A 4 18.75 -9.92 -35.85
C LEU A 4 19.15 -10.00 -37.34
N ARG A 5 20.45 -9.86 -37.67
CA ARG A 5 20.95 -10.21 -39.00
C ARG A 5 21.47 -11.64 -38.96
N GLU A 6 20.77 -12.55 -39.62
CA GLU A 6 21.01 -13.99 -39.60
C GLU A 6 21.59 -14.43 -40.95
N ASN A 7 22.62 -15.28 -40.93
CA ASN A 7 23.27 -15.78 -42.15
C ASN A 7 22.86 -17.22 -42.52
N THR A 8 22.18 -17.97 -41.64
CA THR A 8 21.85 -19.39 -41.86
C THR A 8 20.64 -19.84 -41.03
N TYR A 9 19.74 -20.63 -41.64
CA TYR A 9 18.54 -21.18 -41.01
C TYR A 9 18.73 -22.67 -40.68
N PRO A 10 18.07 -23.21 -39.64
CA PRO A 10 17.16 -22.54 -38.70
C PRO A 10 17.88 -21.64 -37.70
N PHE A 11 17.19 -20.56 -37.27
CA PHE A 11 17.64 -19.65 -36.23
C PHE A 11 16.74 -19.74 -35.00
N LEU A 12 17.33 -19.76 -33.81
CA LEU A 12 16.62 -19.74 -32.54
C LEU A 12 17.31 -18.78 -31.58
N ALA A 13 16.55 -17.82 -31.05
CA ALA A 13 17.01 -16.92 -29.99
C ALA A 13 16.14 -17.09 -28.74
N VAL A 14 16.79 -17.09 -27.57
CA VAL A 14 16.12 -17.13 -26.27
C VAL A 14 16.33 -15.78 -25.60
N ILE A 15 15.22 -15.12 -25.24
CA ILE A 15 15.21 -13.81 -24.59
C ILE A 15 14.68 -13.96 -23.17
N VAL A 16 15.38 -13.37 -22.21
CA VAL A 16 14.98 -13.38 -20.80
C VAL A 16 14.95 -11.96 -20.27
N LEU A 17 14.00 -11.70 -19.38
CA LEU A 17 13.91 -10.45 -18.64
C LEU A 17 14.82 -10.54 -17.40
N ARG A 18 15.94 -9.82 -17.43
CA ARG A 18 16.84 -9.65 -16.29
C ARG A 18 16.84 -8.18 -15.89
N GLU A 19 16.68 -7.88 -14.61
CA GLU A 19 16.75 -6.49 -14.09
C GLU A 19 15.87 -5.51 -14.87
N ASN A 20 14.66 -5.96 -15.25
CA ASN A 20 13.70 -5.18 -16.03
C ASN A 20 14.17 -4.80 -17.46
N GLN A 21 15.20 -5.46 -17.99
CA GLN A 21 15.70 -5.32 -19.36
C GLN A 21 15.62 -6.66 -20.11
N MET A 22 15.22 -6.59 -21.38
CA MET A 22 15.16 -7.76 -22.25
C MET A 22 16.55 -8.07 -22.80
N THR A 23 17.10 -9.21 -22.42
CA THR A 23 18.44 -9.64 -22.83
C THR A 23 18.35 -10.94 -23.62
N VAL A 24 19.08 -11.01 -24.74
CA VAL A 24 19.21 -12.24 -25.53
C VAL A 24 20.24 -13.12 -24.82
N VAL A 25 19.80 -14.24 -24.25
CA VAL A 25 20.67 -15.14 -23.48
C VAL A 25 21.30 -16.20 -24.37
N ALA A 26 20.61 -16.60 -25.43
CA ALA A 26 21.15 -17.57 -26.36
C ALA A 26 20.74 -17.27 -27.79
N ARG A 27 21.65 -17.64 -28.68
CA ARG A 27 21.48 -17.61 -30.11
C ARG A 27 22.02 -18.92 -30.67
N LEU A 28 21.20 -19.58 -31.47
CA LEU A 28 21.47 -20.85 -32.13
C LEU A 28 21.20 -20.66 -33.61
N GLU A 29 22.25 -20.78 -34.42
CA GLU A 29 22.16 -20.65 -35.87
C GLU A 29 22.60 -21.98 -36.50
N GLY A 30 21.83 -22.46 -37.48
CA GLY A 30 22.14 -23.67 -38.25
C GLY A 30 21.55 -24.98 -37.71
N PRO A 31 21.66 -26.06 -38.48
CA PRO A 31 21.10 -27.36 -38.13
C PRO A 31 21.79 -27.92 -36.89
N THR A 32 21.01 -28.13 -35.82
CA THR A 32 21.49 -28.65 -34.53
C THR A 32 20.73 -29.94 -34.20
N GLU A 33 21.40 -30.91 -33.60
CA GLU A 33 20.73 -32.12 -33.13
C GLU A 33 19.70 -31.80 -32.03
N PRO A 34 18.52 -32.45 -32.04
CA PRO A 34 17.45 -32.18 -31.07
C PRO A 34 17.92 -32.32 -29.61
N GLU A 35 18.75 -33.31 -29.30
CA GLU A 35 19.26 -33.56 -27.95
C GLU A 35 20.15 -32.41 -27.45
N VAL A 36 21.01 -31.89 -28.32
CA VAL A 36 21.90 -30.77 -28.03
C VAL A 36 21.09 -29.49 -27.80
N LEU A 37 20.06 -29.27 -28.63
CA LEU A 37 19.13 -28.15 -28.47
C LEU A 37 18.40 -28.20 -27.12
N ILE A 38 17.83 -29.35 -26.76
CA ILE A 38 17.10 -29.54 -25.50
C ILE A 38 18.03 -29.35 -24.30
N ARG A 39 19.23 -29.93 -24.32
CA ARG A 39 20.22 -29.75 -23.24
C ARG A 39 20.58 -28.28 -23.06
N ARG A 40 20.79 -27.56 -24.16
CA ARG A 40 21.14 -26.14 -24.13
C ARG A 40 20.00 -25.28 -23.60
N LEU A 41 18.77 -25.55 -23.99
CA LEU A 41 17.58 -24.89 -23.44
C LEU A 41 17.43 -25.14 -21.94
N ARG A 42 17.63 -26.39 -21.48
CA ARG A 42 17.56 -26.71 -20.04
C ARG A 42 18.63 -25.98 -19.23
N LEU A 43 19.86 -25.88 -19.74
CA LEU A 43 20.92 -25.08 -19.09
C LEU A 43 20.52 -23.62 -18.98
N ILE A 44 20.04 -23.02 -20.08
CA ILE A 44 19.58 -21.63 -20.09
C ILE A 44 18.43 -21.44 -19.09
N MET A 45 17.48 -22.38 -19.00
CA MET A 45 16.40 -22.29 -18.03
C MET A 45 16.94 -22.29 -16.59
N ASN A 46 17.80 -23.26 -16.25
CA ASN A 46 18.39 -23.37 -14.92
C ASN A 46 19.20 -22.12 -14.53
N ASP A 47 20.01 -21.58 -15.45
CA ASP A 47 20.81 -20.38 -15.22
C ASP A 47 19.94 -19.13 -15.02
N ASN A 48 18.72 -19.11 -15.58
CA ASN A 48 17.80 -17.99 -15.46
C ASN A 48 16.75 -18.16 -14.35
N GLU A 49 16.55 -19.35 -13.80
CA GLU A 49 15.60 -19.58 -12.70
C GLU A 49 15.87 -18.65 -11.53
N ALA A 50 17.13 -18.50 -11.11
CA ALA A 50 17.50 -17.60 -10.02
C ALA A 50 17.11 -16.13 -10.31
N SER A 51 17.34 -15.66 -11.53
CA SER A 51 16.99 -14.29 -11.94
C SER A 51 15.47 -14.08 -12.04
N LEU A 52 14.74 -15.09 -12.54
CA LEU A 52 13.28 -15.07 -12.61
C LEU A 52 12.65 -15.12 -11.22
N ILE A 53 13.22 -15.90 -10.29
CA ILE A 53 12.79 -15.95 -8.88
C ILE A 53 13.02 -14.59 -8.22
N ALA A 54 14.20 -13.99 -8.39
CA ALA A 54 14.50 -12.65 -7.87
C ALA A 54 13.50 -11.59 -8.41
N ALA A 55 13.24 -11.59 -9.72
CA ALA A 55 12.28 -10.67 -10.33
C ALA A 55 10.83 -10.89 -9.82
N ARG A 56 10.44 -12.14 -9.54
CA ARG A 56 9.15 -12.45 -8.91
C ARG A 56 9.09 -11.96 -7.46
N LEU A 57 10.15 -12.18 -6.70
CA LEU A 57 10.25 -11.73 -5.30
C LEU A 57 10.13 -10.21 -5.23
N GLU A 58 10.87 -9.49 -6.08
CA GLU A 58 10.84 -8.03 -6.13
C GLU A 58 9.44 -7.49 -6.47
N ARG A 59 8.73 -8.11 -7.44
CA ARG A 59 7.34 -7.75 -7.75
C ARG A 59 6.42 -7.98 -6.55
N HIS A 60 6.60 -9.09 -5.84
CA HIS A 60 5.82 -9.40 -4.65
C HIS A 60 6.12 -8.42 -3.51
N GLU A 61 7.38 -8.08 -3.26
CA GLU A 61 7.81 -7.11 -2.25
C GLU A 61 7.23 -5.73 -2.51
N ARG A 62 7.26 -5.25 -3.76
CA ARG A 62 6.65 -3.97 -4.15
C ARG A 62 5.14 -3.97 -3.90
N SER A 63 4.44 -5.04 -4.34
CA SER A 63 3.00 -5.18 -4.11
C SER A 63 2.67 -5.20 -2.61
N MET A 64 3.43 -5.97 -1.83
CA MET A 64 3.24 -6.09 -0.39
C MET A 64 3.52 -4.77 0.33
N THR A 65 4.56 -4.05 -0.06
CA THR A 65 4.88 -2.71 0.48
C THR A 65 3.73 -1.74 0.22
N GLN A 66 3.14 -1.77 -0.97
CA GLN A 66 1.98 -0.93 -1.31
C GLN A 66 0.77 -1.28 -0.44
N THR A 67 0.47 -2.56 -0.26
CA THR A 67 -0.63 -3.02 0.61
C THR A 67 -0.41 -2.60 2.06
N ILE A 68 0.80 -2.76 2.61
CA ILE A 68 1.11 -2.37 3.99
C ILE A 68 0.90 -0.86 4.18
N ARG A 69 1.35 -0.02 3.23
CA ARG A 69 1.12 1.43 3.30
C ARG A 69 -0.37 1.77 3.30
N GLN A 70 -1.15 1.14 2.44
CA GLN A 70 -2.60 1.35 2.39
C GLN A 70 -3.27 0.97 3.70
N GLN A 71 -2.91 -0.18 4.28
CA GLN A 71 -3.45 -0.61 5.58
C GLN A 71 -3.07 0.35 6.72
N GLN A 72 -1.85 0.87 6.72
CA GLN A 72 -1.41 1.86 7.71
C GLN A 72 -2.18 3.18 7.56
N ASP A 73 -2.36 3.65 6.32
CA ASP A 73 -3.11 4.88 6.05
C ASP A 73 -4.59 4.75 6.45
N GLU A 74 -5.20 3.59 6.22
CA GLU A 74 -6.59 3.30 6.64
C GLU A 74 -6.71 3.28 8.17
N ALA A 75 -5.85 2.52 8.86
CA ALA A 75 -5.85 2.46 10.32
C ALA A 75 -5.62 3.83 10.96
N TYR A 76 -4.74 4.64 10.38
CA TYR A 76 -4.49 6.01 10.84
C TYR A 76 -5.73 6.89 10.69
N LYS A 77 -6.41 6.83 9.54
CA LYS A 77 -7.64 7.60 9.29
C LYS A 77 -8.77 7.18 10.23
N GLU A 78 -8.91 5.89 10.52
CA GLU A 78 -9.91 5.40 11.46
C GLU A 78 -9.63 5.89 12.88
N SER A 79 -8.38 5.80 13.34
CA SER A 79 -7.97 6.34 14.65
C SER A 79 -8.24 7.84 14.74
N LEU A 80 -7.88 8.60 13.69
CA LEU A 80 -8.08 10.04 13.67
C LEU A 80 -9.57 10.41 13.76
N LYS A 81 -10.44 9.69 13.06
CA LYS A 81 -11.90 9.89 13.14
C LYS A 81 -12.44 9.59 14.55
N ALA A 82 -11.99 8.47 15.15
CA ALA A 82 -12.40 8.10 16.50
C ALA A 82 -11.99 9.16 17.54
N ASP A 83 -10.78 9.69 17.44
CA ASP A 83 -10.30 10.76 18.31
C ASP A 83 -11.08 12.06 18.11
N GLN A 84 -11.36 12.45 16.87
CA GLN A 84 -12.19 13.63 16.56
C GLN A 84 -13.61 13.50 17.11
N GLU A 85 -14.26 12.35 16.94
CA GLU A 85 -15.60 12.12 17.48
C GLU A 85 -15.62 12.16 19.00
N LYS A 86 -14.61 11.58 19.64
CA LYS A 86 -14.46 11.59 21.10
C LYS A 86 -14.23 13.00 21.64
N GLU A 87 -13.42 13.80 20.96
CA GLU A 87 -13.20 15.20 21.32
C GLU A 87 -14.49 16.01 21.16
N ARG A 88 -15.24 15.80 20.06
CA ARG A 88 -16.52 16.48 19.84
C ARG A 88 -17.54 16.15 20.92
N LYS A 89 -17.71 14.86 21.25
CA LYS A 89 -18.60 14.43 22.35
C LYS A 89 -18.20 15.02 23.69
N ARG A 90 -16.90 15.07 24.00
CA ARG A 90 -16.40 15.70 25.25
C ARG A 90 -16.72 17.19 25.31
N LYS A 91 -16.60 17.92 24.20
CA LYS A 91 -16.96 19.35 24.15
C LYS A 91 -18.46 19.55 24.33
N GLU A 92 -19.28 18.78 23.63
CA GLU A 92 -20.74 18.81 23.76
C GLU A 92 -21.18 18.52 25.23
N GLU A 93 -20.61 17.48 25.86
CA GLU A 93 -20.90 17.16 27.27
C GLU A 93 -20.47 18.27 28.24
N GLN A 94 -19.33 18.92 27.99
CA GLN A 94 -18.86 20.04 28.80
C GLN A 94 -19.74 21.29 28.63
N GLU A 95 -20.19 21.59 27.41
CA GLU A 95 -21.11 22.69 27.13
C GLU A 95 -22.46 22.47 27.79
N VAL A 96 -23.02 21.25 27.70
CA VAL A 96 -24.28 20.91 28.38
C VAL A 96 -24.17 21.05 29.89
N LYS A 97 -23.08 20.55 30.50
CA LYS A 97 -22.85 20.72 31.94
C LYS A 97 -22.70 22.19 32.34
N ALA A 98 -21.93 22.97 31.58
CA ALA A 98 -21.76 24.40 31.84
C ALA A 98 -23.08 25.19 31.71
N GLN A 99 -23.95 24.80 30.77
CA GLN A 99 -25.26 25.39 30.60
C GLN A 99 -26.20 25.05 31.76
N GLN A 100 -26.23 23.78 32.19
CA GLN A 100 -26.99 23.35 33.37
C GLN A 100 -26.54 24.09 34.64
N GLU A 101 -25.23 24.19 34.89
CA GLU A 101 -24.69 24.94 36.03
C GLU A 101 -25.06 26.43 35.98
N ARG A 102 -25.05 27.05 34.79
CA ARG A 102 -25.48 28.45 34.62
C ARG A 102 -26.98 28.61 34.89
N GLU A 103 -27.81 27.72 34.39
CA GLU A 103 -29.26 27.74 34.63
C GLU A 103 -29.59 27.55 36.12
N GLU A 104 -28.93 26.61 36.79
CA GLU A 104 -29.09 26.41 38.24
C GLU A 104 -28.66 27.65 39.05
N ARG A 105 -27.49 28.23 38.74
CA ARG A 105 -27.03 29.47 39.39
C ARG A 105 -28.00 30.63 39.19
N ASN A 106 -28.54 30.77 37.98
CA ASN A 106 -29.51 31.84 37.67
C ASN A 106 -30.81 31.65 38.46
N LYS A 107 -31.33 30.42 38.57
CA LYS A 107 -32.53 30.12 39.38
C LYS A 107 -32.32 30.46 40.86
N ILE A 108 -31.16 30.09 41.43
CA ILE A 108 -30.82 30.40 42.83
C ILE A 108 -30.76 31.91 43.05
N LEU A 109 -30.12 32.66 42.13
CA LEU A 109 -30.05 34.12 42.17
C LEU A 109 -31.44 34.79 42.06
N GLU A 110 -32.32 34.29 41.19
CA GLU A 110 -33.69 34.80 41.08
C GLU A 110 -34.52 34.52 42.35
N GLU A 111 -34.40 33.33 42.94
CA GLU A 111 -35.06 33.03 44.21
C GLU A 111 -34.56 33.91 45.37
N GLN A 112 -33.24 34.18 45.43
CA GLN A 112 -32.68 35.10 46.42
C GLN A 112 -33.24 36.51 46.26
N LYS A 113 -33.27 37.04 45.03
CA LYS A 113 -33.85 38.35 44.74
C LYS A 113 -35.34 38.42 45.10
N ARG A 114 -36.12 37.36 44.82
CA ARG A 114 -37.54 37.31 45.21
C ARG A 114 -37.74 37.33 46.73
N LYS A 115 -36.88 36.64 47.49
CA LYS A 115 -36.94 36.63 48.96
C LYS A 115 -36.57 37.98 49.57
N GLU A 116 -35.58 38.68 49.01
CA GLU A 116 -35.19 40.02 49.47
C GLU A 116 -36.31 41.05 49.25
N VAL A 117 -36.94 41.04 48.06
CA VAL A 117 -38.02 41.98 47.70
C VAL A 117 -39.30 41.75 48.52
N CYS A 118 -39.58 40.53 48.97
CA CYS A 118 -40.77 40.23 49.81
C CYS A 118 -40.53 40.47 51.31
N SER A 119 -39.30 40.79 51.72
CA SER A 119 -38.94 41.04 53.13
C SER A 119 -38.91 42.53 53.52
N VAL A 120 -39.23 43.43 52.58
CA VAL A 120 -39.37 44.88 52.76
C VAL A 120 -40.85 45.25 52.69
#